data_AF-A0A1V5MR44-F1
#
_entry.id   AF-A0A1V5MR44-F1
#
_cell.length_a   1.000
_cell.length_b   1.000
_cell.length_c   1.000
_cell.angle_alpha   90.00
_cell.angle_beta   90.00
_cell.angle_gamma   90.00
#
_symmetry.space_group_name_H-M   'P 1'
#
loop_
_entity.id
_entity.type
_entity.pdbx_description
1 polymer ?
#
loop_
_entity_poly.entity_id
_entity_poly.type
_entity_poly.pdbx_seq_one_letter_code
_entity_poly.pdbx_strand_id
1 'polypeptide(L)'
;MFQKGLAGAEIWNNRTSISTTDDENNPWNVEYSSSVTPFVPMDSMDTRHHYYRFIQGLDVTDFLQQRSLKIKNSFPTVKNWKHFIGAGSDAHGSFNYSNTEMTYGILGTINDNANGKISTLAYCPEGMGHHGRNILKALKNGHTILSDGPIINLGISTDGADSTNEIFIGQDTVLTPQQLINSRLVVDSYITPEFGNLTQITLTGITEDSIFTLELPLVAHQVFDLQSVLGNLFGYIPDNHYFMIRASLRTTKNYGILSTIYRRPYDRFFSITNPIWIKTPMLTSADDNTIPEEIITRPNPVYDRFLVNLPGNKNYYVKIFDMNGRLLLEEPYSNAGVDVRKLPSGLYLATFINDKNIFRKKIIVSH
;
A
#
# COMPACT_ATOMS: atom_id res chain seq x y z
N MET A 1 -13.80 12.92 15.81
CA MET A 1 -12.87 11.79 15.75
C MET A 1 -13.59 10.53 16.22
N PHE A 2 -13.12 9.31 15.92
CA PHE A 2 -13.91 8.09 16.06
C PHE A 2 -14.51 7.93 17.46
N GLN A 3 -15.76 7.47 17.49
CA GLN A 3 -16.46 7.24 18.75
C GLN A 3 -15.66 6.25 19.59
N LYS A 4 -15.67 6.45 20.92
CA LYS A 4 -14.98 5.55 21.84
C LYS A 4 -15.47 4.13 21.61
N GLY A 5 -14.53 3.21 21.32
CA GLY A 5 -14.83 1.82 21.04
C GLY A 5 -14.80 1.46 19.54
N LEU A 6 -14.90 2.44 18.64
CA LEU A 6 -14.72 2.23 17.20
C LEU A 6 -13.25 2.42 16.84
N ALA A 7 -12.52 1.31 16.68
CA ALA A 7 -11.08 1.31 16.39
C ALA A 7 -10.75 1.01 14.92
N GLY A 8 -11.68 0.40 14.17
CA GLY A 8 -11.44 -0.04 12.80
C GLY A 8 -12.67 -0.62 12.12
N ALA A 9 -12.49 -1.11 10.91
CA ALA A 9 -13.52 -1.76 10.10
C ALA A 9 -12.97 -3.02 9.42
N GLU A 10 -13.84 -4.00 9.19
CA GLU A 10 -13.55 -5.12 8.32
C GLU A 10 -13.85 -4.72 6.87
N ILE A 11 -12.81 -4.47 6.08
CA ILE A 11 -12.95 -3.94 4.71
C ILE A 11 -12.76 -5.02 3.64
N TRP A 12 -12.31 -6.21 4.04
CA TRP A 12 -12.11 -7.35 3.16
C TRP A 12 -12.79 -8.57 3.74
N ASN A 13 -14.05 -8.79 3.34
CA ASN A 13 -14.91 -9.77 3.98
C ASN A 13 -15.35 -10.94 3.09
N ASN A 14 -14.91 -11.00 1.84
CA ASN A 14 -15.32 -12.01 0.88
C ASN A 14 -14.13 -12.33 -0.05
N ARG A 15 -13.87 -13.61 -0.34
CA ARG A 15 -12.83 -14.12 -1.26
C ARG A 15 -13.35 -14.66 -2.61
N THR A 16 -14.48 -14.18 -3.12
CA THR A 16 -15.01 -14.56 -4.43
C THR A 16 -14.05 -14.22 -5.58
N SER A 17 -13.71 -15.23 -6.38
CA SER A 17 -12.87 -15.13 -7.58
C SER A 17 -13.34 -16.04 -8.73
N ILE A 18 -14.09 -17.09 -8.41
CA ILE A 18 -14.80 -17.92 -9.38
C ILE A 18 -16.26 -18.05 -8.95
N SER A 19 -17.17 -18.21 -9.92
CA SER A 19 -18.60 -18.31 -9.64
C SER A 19 -19.33 -19.16 -10.67
N THR A 20 -20.51 -19.66 -10.30
CA THR A 20 -21.48 -20.31 -11.18
C THR A 20 -22.89 -19.93 -10.74
N THR A 21 -23.86 -20.06 -11.63
CA THR A 21 -25.30 -19.86 -11.36
C THR A 21 -26.08 -21.18 -11.44
N ASP A 22 -25.36 -22.30 -11.59
CA ASP A 22 -25.94 -23.61 -11.85
C ASP A 22 -26.10 -24.42 -10.54
N ASP A 23 -26.05 -25.75 -10.60
CA ASP A 23 -26.23 -26.67 -9.47
C ASP A 23 -25.34 -26.35 -8.23
N GLU A 24 -26.00 -25.99 -7.12
CA GLU A 24 -25.36 -25.71 -5.83
C GLU A 24 -24.73 -26.93 -5.16
N ASN A 25 -25.16 -28.15 -5.50
CA ASN A 25 -24.60 -29.37 -4.94
C ASN A 25 -23.36 -29.83 -5.70
N ASN A 26 -23.17 -29.34 -6.93
CA ASN A 26 -22.06 -29.74 -7.80
C ASN A 26 -21.39 -28.54 -8.51
N PRO A 27 -21.03 -27.46 -7.81
CA PRO A 27 -20.53 -26.24 -8.47
C PRO A 27 -19.13 -26.43 -9.09
N TRP A 28 -18.39 -27.45 -8.66
CA TRP A 28 -17.11 -27.84 -9.25
C TRP A 28 -17.26 -28.79 -10.46
N ASN A 29 -18.48 -29.29 -10.72
CA ASN A 29 -18.79 -30.38 -11.65
C ASN A 29 -17.85 -31.59 -11.50
N VAL A 30 -17.75 -32.12 -10.27
CA VAL A 30 -16.92 -33.31 -9.95
C VAL A 30 -17.54 -34.60 -10.47
N GLU A 31 -18.85 -34.60 -10.72
CA GLU A 31 -19.59 -35.73 -11.30
C GLU A 31 -19.50 -35.78 -12.83
N TYR A 32 -18.84 -34.80 -13.47
CA TYR A 32 -18.70 -34.68 -14.92
C TYR A 32 -20.06 -34.69 -15.66
N SER A 33 -21.08 -34.09 -15.07
CA SER A 33 -22.40 -33.93 -15.68
C SER A 33 -22.33 -32.97 -16.86
N SER A 34 -22.94 -33.35 -17.99
CA SER A 34 -23.06 -32.49 -19.18
C SER A 34 -24.07 -31.36 -19.02
N SER A 35 -24.94 -31.44 -18.00
CA SER A 35 -25.97 -30.43 -17.73
C SER A 35 -25.57 -29.38 -16.70
N VAL A 36 -24.34 -29.45 -16.14
CA VAL A 36 -23.86 -28.56 -15.09
C VAL A 36 -22.75 -27.67 -15.61
N THR A 37 -22.95 -26.36 -15.53
CA THR A 37 -21.93 -25.34 -15.76
C THR A 37 -21.09 -25.20 -14.49
N PRO A 38 -19.82 -25.65 -14.48
CA PRO A 38 -18.97 -25.52 -13.30
C PRO A 38 -18.61 -24.06 -13.04
N PHE A 39 -17.93 -23.83 -11.92
CA PHE A 39 -17.26 -22.58 -11.65
C PHE A 39 -16.44 -22.10 -12.86
N VAL A 40 -16.56 -20.80 -13.12
CA VAL A 40 -15.76 -20.08 -14.10
C VAL A 40 -15.07 -18.87 -13.44
N PRO A 41 -13.91 -18.44 -13.95
CA PRO A 41 -13.23 -17.24 -13.47
C PRO A 41 -14.13 -16.01 -13.56
N MET A 42 -14.16 -15.22 -12.50
CA MET A 42 -14.79 -13.91 -12.49
C MET A 42 -13.79 -12.87 -13.00
N ASP A 43 -14.28 -11.86 -13.73
CA ASP A 43 -13.45 -10.71 -14.11
C ASP A 43 -13.01 -9.96 -12.85
N SER A 44 -11.72 -9.61 -12.76
CA SER A 44 -11.17 -8.79 -11.68
C SER A 44 -11.79 -7.40 -11.55
N MET A 45 -12.47 -6.91 -12.59
CA MET A 45 -13.20 -5.64 -12.60
C MET A 45 -14.69 -5.81 -12.27
N ASP A 46 -15.18 -7.04 -12.08
CA ASP A 46 -16.55 -7.28 -11.62
C ASP A 46 -16.69 -6.77 -10.18
N THR A 47 -17.78 -6.04 -9.92
CA THR A 47 -18.09 -5.51 -8.58
C THR A 47 -18.22 -6.57 -7.48
N ARG A 48 -18.42 -7.84 -7.85
CA ARG A 48 -18.49 -8.99 -6.94
C ARG A 48 -17.12 -9.60 -6.68
N HIS A 49 -16.13 -9.34 -7.53
CA HIS A 49 -14.79 -9.88 -7.35
C HIS A 49 -14.17 -9.31 -6.08
N HIS A 50 -13.59 -10.18 -5.26
CA HIS A 50 -13.11 -9.82 -3.92
C HIS A 50 -12.16 -8.62 -3.91
N TYR A 51 -11.18 -8.63 -4.81
CA TYR A 51 -10.16 -7.60 -4.86
C TYR A 51 -10.73 -6.23 -5.26
N TYR A 52 -11.70 -6.20 -6.17
CA TYR A 52 -12.38 -4.97 -6.55
C TYR A 52 -13.08 -4.33 -5.34
N ARG A 53 -13.84 -5.13 -4.57
CA ARG A 53 -14.50 -4.67 -3.34
C ARG A 53 -13.52 -4.23 -2.28
N PHE A 54 -12.42 -4.99 -2.11
CA PHE A 54 -11.38 -4.64 -1.16
C PHE A 54 -10.75 -3.28 -1.48
N ILE A 55 -10.43 -2.99 -2.75
CA ILE A 55 -9.88 -1.70 -3.16
C ILE A 55 -10.86 -0.55 -2.87
N GLN A 56 -12.16 -0.73 -3.12
CA GLN A 56 -13.16 0.28 -2.73
C GLN A 56 -13.17 0.54 -1.22
N GLY A 57 -13.08 -0.52 -0.40
CA GLY A 57 -12.98 -0.38 1.06
C GLY A 57 -11.67 0.28 1.50
N LEU A 58 -10.59 0.04 0.77
CA LEU A 58 -9.29 0.65 1.00
C LEU A 58 -9.31 2.14 0.66
N ASP A 59 -9.94 2.56 -0.43
CA ASP A 59 -10.08 3.98 -0.81
C ASP A 59 -10.83 4.77 0.27
N VAL A 60 -11.92 4.21 0.81
CA VAL A 60 -12.67 4.82 1.93
C VAL A 60 -11.79 4.89 3.18
N THR A 61 -11.04 3.83 3.47
CA THR A 61 -10.10 3.80 4.59
C THR A 61 -9.03 4.87 4.46
N ASP A 62 -8.44 5.01 3.29
CA ASP A 62 -7.37 5.97 3.02
C ASP A 62 -7.87 7.40 3.24
N PHE A 63 -9.07 7.72 2.75
CA PHE A 63 -9.73 8.99 3.03
C PHE A 63 -9.92 9.23 4.55
N LEU A 64 -10.40 8.23 5.29
CA LEU A 64 -10.56 8.33 6.75
C LEU A 64 -9.23 8.54 7.47
N GLN A 65 -8.16 7.88 7.00
CA GLN A 65 -6.84 7.98 7.58
C GLN A 65 -6.19 9.35 7.29
N GLN A 66 -6.31 9.88 6.06
CA GLN A 66 -5.87 11.25 5.72
C GLN A 66 -6.58 12.29 6.59
N ARG A 67 -7.91 12.17 6.74
CA ARG A 67 -8.69 13.06 7.61
C ARG A 67 -8.24 12.95 9.08
N SER A 68 -7.87 11.76 9.52
CA SER A 68 -7.38 11.52 10.87
C SER A 68 -6.01 12.14 11.12
N LEU A 69 -5.11 12.08 10.13
CA LEU A 69 -3.82 12.78 10.15
C LEU A 69 -4.02 14.29 10.25
N LYS A 70 -4.86 14.87 9.39
CA LYS A 70 -5.18 16.31 9.41
C LYS A 70 -5.65 16.79 10.78
N ILE A 71 -6.56 16.05 11.41
CA ILE A 71 -7.07 16.36 12.75
C ILE A 71 -5.96 16.20 13.80
N LYS A 72 -5.18 15.11 13.74
CA LYS A 72 -4.12 14.84 14.72
C LYS A 72 -3.00 15.89 14.66
N ASN A 73 -2.63 16.34 13.46
CA ASN A 73 -1.63 17.36 13.23
C ASN A 73 -2.12 18.74 13.70
N SER A 74 -3.39 19.07 13.43
CA SER A 74 -4.00 20.33 13.89
C SER A 74 -4.26 20.37 15.39
N PHE A 75 -4.61 19.24 16.00
CA PHE A 75 -4.99 19.12 17.40
C PHE A 75 -4.23 17.98 18.09
N PRO A 76 -2.98 18.19 18.54
CA PRO A 76 -2.11 17.12 19.05
C PRO A 76 -2.68 16.31 20.24
N THR A 77 -3.59 16.89 21.02
CA THR A 77 -4.21 16.26 22.21
C THR A 77 -5.38 15.32 21.89
N VAL A 78 -5.79 15.24 20.62
CA VAL A 78 -6.94 14.45 20.19
C VAL A 78 -6.71 12.94 20.47
N LYS A 79 -7.73 12.24 20.97
CA LYS A 79 -7.70 10.80 21.34
C LYS A 79 -8.67 9.93 20.52
N ASN A 80 -8.24 8.77 20.02
CA ASN A 80 -8.99 7.82 19.15
C ASN A 80 -8.96 8.16 17.63
N TRP A 81 -7.83 8.62 17.09
CA TRP A 81 -7.72 9.09 15.69
C TRP A 81 -7.38 7.96 14.74
N LYS A 82 -6.81 6.87 15.25
CA LYS A 82 -6.38 5.77 14.41
C LYS A 82 -7.59 4.97 13.96
N HIS A 83 -7.60 4.65 12.67
CA HIS A 83 -8.54 3.72 12.08
C HIS A 83 -7.76 2.55 11.53
N PHE A 84 -8.09 1.35 12.00
CA PHE A 84 -7.46 0.11 11.59
C PHE A 84 -8.34 -0.65 10.61
N ILE A 85 -7.70 -1.46 9.78
CA ILE A 85 -8.36 -2.37 8.86
C ILE A 85 -8.29 -3.80 9.39
N GLY A 86 -9.32 -4.57 9.03
CA GLY A 86 -9.43 -5.99 9.29
C GLY A 86 -10.04 -6.73 8.09
N ALA A 87 -9.94 -8.05 8.15
CA ALA A 87 -10.44 -8.97 7.16
C ALA A 87 -10.92 -10.29 7.80
N GLY A 88 -11.88 -10.93 7.15
CA GLY A 88 -12.45 -12.20 7.61
C GLY A 88 -13.40 -12.74 6.57
N SER A 89 -13.38 -14.03 6.29
CA SER A 89 -14.34 -14.57 5.32
C SER A 89 -15.73 -14.63 5.95
N ASP A 90 -16.61 -13.72 5.54
CA ASP A 90 -18.05 -13.80 5.76
C ASP A 90 -18.62 -14.88 4.85
N ALA A 91 -18.32 -16.13 5.20
CA ALA A 91 -18.77 -17.30 4.47
C ALA A 91 -19.96 -17.91 5.22
N HIS A 92 -21.15 -17.59 4.74
CA HIS A 92 -22.34 -18.36 5.06
C HIS A 92 -22.43 -19.54 4.07
N GLY A 93 -22.86 -20.71 4.55
CA GLY A 93 -23.01 -21.92 3.73
C GLY A 93 -21.97 -23.01 4.00
N SER A 94 -21.34 -23.51 2.93
CA SER A 94 -20.46 -24.69 2.96
C SER A 94 -19.01 -24.35 3.36
N PHE A 95 -18.21 -25.39 3.69
CA PHE A 95 -16.78 -25.23 4.02
C PHE A 95 -15.89 -24.96 2.80
N ASN A 96 -16.39 -25.20 1.59
CA ASN A 96 -15.59 -25.15 0.35
C ASN A 96 -16.00 -24.02 -0.61
N TYR A 97 -17.21 -23.49 -0.45
CA TYR A 97 -17.82 -22.45 -1.30
C TYR A 97 -19.04 -21.87 -0.56
N SER A 98 -19.57 -20.75 -1.06
CA SER A 98 -20.75 -20.09 -0.54
C SER A 98 -21.85 -20.10 -1.61
N ASN A 99 -23.04 -20.53 -1.22
CA ASN A 99 -24.26 -20.50 -2.03
C ASN A 99 -25.30 -19.53 -1.43
N THR A 100 -24.96 -18.73 -0.43
CA THR A 100 -25.96 -17.95 0.31
C THR A 100 -26.47 -16.72 -0.41
N GLU A 101 -25.89 -16.40 -1.56
CA GLU A 101 -26.49 -15.46 -2.52
C GLU A 101 -27.68 -16.10 -3.25
N MET A 102 -27.84 -17.44 -3.21
CA MET A 102 -28.99 -18.15 -3.78
C MET A 102 -30.23 -17.99 -2.90
N THR A 103 -31.21 -17.26 -3.43
CA THR A 103 -32.55 -17.13 -2.85
C THR A 103 -33.45 -18.23 -3.42
N TYR A 104 -34.08 -19.02 -2.55
CA TYR A 104 -34.92 -20.19 -2.90
C TYR A 104 -34.21 -21.24 -3.77
N GLY A 105 -32.87 -21.28 -3.78
CA GLY A 105 -32.09 -22.19 -4.63
C GLY A 105 -32.20 -21.91 -6.14
N ILE A 106 -32.76 -20.76 -6.53
CA ILE A 106 -33.06 -20.44 -7.94
C ILE A 106 -32.45 -19.10 -8.38
N LEU A 107 -32.34 -18.12 -7.49
CA LEU A 107 -31.89 -16.77 -7.84
C LEU A 107 -30.62 -16.40 -7.08
N GLY A 108 -29.48 -16.30 -7.76
CA GLY A 108 -28.23 -15.89 -7.14
C GLY A 108 -27.01 -16.49 -7.82
N THR A 109 -25.89 -16.44 -7.11
CA THR A 109 -24.64 -17.07 -7.53
C THR A 109 -24.11 -17.97 -6.43
N ILE A 110 -23.46 -19.06 -6.85
CA ILE A 110 -22.54 -19.81 -6.00
C ILE A 110 -21.15 -19.28 -6.30
N ASN A 111 -20.34 -19.07 -5.28
CA ASN A 111 -18.99 -18.55 -5.43
C ASN A 111 -18.01 -19.24 -4.49
N ASP A 112 -16.72 -19.11 -4.77
CA ASP A 112 -15.70 -19.82 -3.99
C ASP A 112 -15.35 -19.18 -2.64
N ASN A 113 -16.10 -18.18 -2.15
CA ASN A 113 -15.88 -17.70 -0.78
C ASN A 113 -16.12 -18.82 0.22
N ALA A 114 -15.27 -18.96 1.22
CA ALA A 114 -15.36 -20.03 2.20
C ALA A 114 -14.68 -19.63 3.52
N ASN A 115 -15.04 -20.32 4.61
CA ASN A 115 -14.49 -20.04 5.93
C ASN A 115 -12.96 -20.12 5.93
N GLY A 116 -12.31 -19.07 6.41
CA GLY A 116 -10.85 -19.01 6.56
C GLY A 116 -10.06 -18.65 5.29
N LYS A 117 -10.71 -18.38 4.15
CA LYS A 117 -10.00 -17.96 2.91
C LYS A 117 -9.32 -16.60 3.03
N ILE A 118 -9.82 -15.74 3.92
CA ILE A 118 -9.24 -14.45 4.28
C ILE A 118 -9.24 -14.36 5.79
N SER A 119 -8.14 -13.87 6.35
CA SER A 119 -7.91 -13.79 7.79
C SER A 119 -7.28 -12.46 8.20
N THR A 120 -7.59 -12.06 9.43
CA THR A 120 -6.81 -11.06 10.20
C THR A 120 -5.83 -11.79 11.11
N LEU A 121 -4.55 -11.62 10.87
CA LEU A 121 -3.46 -12.19 11.65
C LEU A 121 -3.06 -11.22 12.75
N ALA A 122 -3.26 -11.60 14.02
CA ALA A 122 -2.97 -10.76 15.17
C ALA A 122 -1.56 -11.04 15.75
N TYR A 123 -0.72 -10.02 15.83
CA TYR A 123 0.62 -10.14 16.40
C TYR A 123 0.57 -10.17 17.93
N CYS A 124 0.86 -11.34 18.50
CA CYS A 124 0.82 -11.61 19.95
C CYS A 124 2.10 -12.34 20.39
N PRO A 125 3.23 -11.65 20.62
CA PRO A 125 4.51 -12.29 20.93
C PRO A 125 4.46 -13.12 22.23
N GLU A 126 3.67 -12.68 23.21
CA GLU A 126 3.45 -13.38 24.48
C GLU A 126 2.33 -14.45 24.40
N GLY A 127 1.99 -14.91 23.19
CA GLY A 127 0.87 -15.81 22.92
C GLY A 127 -0.50 -15.14 23.12
N MET A 128 -1.58 -15.93 23.00
CA MET A 128 -2.96 -15.42 23.06
C MET A 128 -3.35 -14.76 24.40
N GLY A 129 -2.62 -15.08 25.47
CA GLY A 129 -2.93 -14.67 26.84
C GLY A 129 -4.21 -15.33 27.38
N HIS A 130 -4.46 -15.12 28.67
CA HIS A 130 -5.66 -15.64 29.33
C HIS A 130 -6.93 -15.12 28.64
N HIS A 131 -7.83 -16.04 28.24
CA HIS A 131 -9.06 -15.76 27.50
C HIS A 131 -8.87 -14.88 26.24
N GLY A 132 -7.74 -15.00 25.53
CA GLY A 132 -7.51 -14.26 24.28
C GLY A 132 -7.26 -12.77 24.46
N ARG A 133 -6.94 -12.31 25.68
CA ARG A 133 -6.72 -10.88 26.00
C ARG A 133 -5.68 -10.22 25.08
N ASN A 134 -4.61 -10.93 24.71
CA ASN A 134 -3.58 -10.38 23.84
C ASN A 134 -4.07 -10.22 22.40
N ILE A 135 -4.93 -11.14 21.93
CA ILE A 135 -5.59 -11.04 20.62
C ILE A 135 -6.47 -9.79 20.58
N LEU A 136 -7.33 -9.59 21.60
CA LEU A 136 -8.19 -8.40 21.69
C LEU A 136 -7.37 -7.10 21.76
N LYS A 137 -6.22 -7.13 22.46
CA LYS A 137 -5.29 -5.99 22.52
C LYS A 137 -4.64 -5.73 21.15
N ALA A 138 -4.25 -6.77 20.42
CA ALA A 138 -3.68 -6.65 19.08
C ALA A 138 -4.71 -6.07 18.09
N LEU A 139 -5.93 -6.60 18.05
CA LEU A 139 -7.04 -6.08 17.25
C LEU A 139 -7.34 -4.61 17.57
N LYS A 140 -7.46 -4.28 18.87
CA LYS A 140 -7.75 -2.91 19.33
C LYS A 140 -6.67 -1.90 18.89
N ASN A 141 -5.42 -2.33 18.83
CA ASN A 141 -4.28 -1.46 18.55
C ASN A 141 -3.78 -1.58 17.10
N GLY A 142 -4.47 -2.36 16.26
CA GLY A 142 -4.07 -2.57 14.86
C GLY A 142 -2.74 -3.30 14.68
N HIS A 143 -2.31 -4.12 15.65
CA HIS A 143 -1.17 -5.01 15.48
C HIS A 143 -1.58 -6.23 14.64
N THR A 144 -2.09 -5.97 13.43
CA THR A 144 -2.73 -6.98 12.60
C THR A 144 -2.42 -6.82 11.12
N ILE A 145 -2.36 -7.96 10.43
CA ILE A 145 -2.14 -8.09 9.00
C ILE A 145 -3.38 -8.75 8.39
N LEU A 146 -3.84 -8.25 7.25
CA LEU A 146 -4.88 -8.89 6.46
C LEU A 146 -4.21 -9.78 5.42
N SER A 147 -4.74 -10.97 5.18
CA SER A 147 -4.15 -11.93 4.26
C SER A 147 -5.19 -12.92 3.74
N ASP A 148 -5.10 -13.30 2.46
CA ASP A 148 -5.76 -14.48 1.88
C ASP A 148 -4.77 -15.63 1.59
N GLY A 149 -3.63 -15.64 2.28
CA GLY A 149 -2.58 -16.67 2.15
C GLY A 149 -1.18 -16.18 2.52
N PRO A 150 -0.53 -15.37 1.66
CA PRO A 150 0.82 -14.85 1.91
C PRO A 150 0.80 -13.79 3.01
N ILE A 151 1.93 -13.55 3.69
CA ILE A 151 1.99 -12.59 4.82
C ILE A 151 3.08 -11.57 4.54
N ILE A 152 2.78 -10.27 4.72
CA ILE A 152 3.78 -9.20 4.79
C ILE A 152 3.75 -8.56 6.16
N ASN A 153 4.93 -8.34 6.72
CA ASN A 153 5.12 -7.63 7.96
C ASN A 153 6.00 -6.40 7.73
N LEU A 154 5.76 -5.37 8.54
CA LEU A 154 6.47 -4.11 8.52
C LEU A 154 6.91 -3.76 9.94
N GLY A 155 8.15 -3.34 10.11
CA GLY A 155 8.68 -2.89 11.39
C GLY A 155 9.76 -1.84 11.24
N ILE A 156 10.05 -1.13 12.33
CA ILE A 156 11.18 -0.21 12.38
C ILE A 156 12.08 -0.63 13.55
N SER A 157 13.34 -0.91 13.22
CA SER A 157 14.44 -0.94 14.18
C SER A 157 14.93 0.49 14.39
N THR A 158 14.93 0.95 15.64
CA THR A 158 15.34 2.30 16.04
C THR A 158 16.79 2.38 16.51
N ASP A 159 17.39 1.24 16.82
CA ASP A 159 18.80 1.10 17.20
C ASP A 159 19.69 0.68 16.03
N GLY A 160 19.10 0.36 14.88
CA GLY A 160 19.80 -0.04 13.67
C GLY A 160 20.11 -1.53 13.60
N ALA A 161 19.60 -2.33 14.55
CA ALA A 161 19.72 -3.78 14.52
C ALA A 161 18.77 -4.40 13.48
N ASP A 162 19.31 -5.26 12.60
CA ASP A 162 18.54 -5.86 11.51
C ASP A 162 17.56 -6.96 11.97
N SER A 163 17.63 -7.40 13.23
CA SER A 163 16.91 -8.57 13.74
C SER A 163 15.82 -8.26 14.79
N THR A 164 15.74 -7.03 15.28
CA THR A 164 14.76 -6.62 16.28
C THR A 164 14.09 -5.31 15.87
N ASN A 165 12.76 -5.34 15.84
CA ASN A 165 11.96 -4.13 15.62
C ASN A 165 11.47 -3.61 16.98
N GLU A 166 11.59 -2.31 17.23
CA GLU A 166 11.00 -1.67 18.41
C GLU A 166 9.64 -1.05 18.10
N ILE A 167 9.37 -0.71 16.84
CA ILE A 167 8.10 -0.15 16.39
C ILE A 167 7.44 -1.12 15.42
N PHE A 168 6.17 -1.41 15.69
CA PHE A 168 5.36 -2.37 14.93
C PHE A 168 4.14 -1.71 14.28
N ILE A 169 3.56 -2.39 13.29
CA ILE A 169 2.26 -2.04 12.68
C ILE A 169 1.20 -1.73 13.74
N GLY A 170 0.40 -0.68 13.54
CA GLY A 170 -0.58 -0.22 14.53
C GLY A 170 -0.06 0.87 15.47
N GLN A 171 1.26 0.99 15.66
CA GLN A 171 1.87 1.92 16.61
C GLN A 171 2.09 3.32 16.01
N ASP A 172 2.15 4.32 16.89
CA ASP A 172 2.60 5.67 16.56
C ASP A 172 3.91 5.97 17.28
N THR A 173 4.77 6.73 16.62
CA THR A 173 6.06 7.15 17.18
C THR A 173 6.38 8.60 16.82
N VAL A 174 7.22 9.22 17.64
CA VAL A 174 7.89 10.48 17.34
C VAL A 174 9.39 10.20 17.33
N LEU A 175 10.02 10.30 16.16
CA LEU A 175 11.45 10.07 16.01
C LEU A 175 12.22 11.34 16.33
N THR A 176 13.37 11.18 16.99
CA THR A 176 14.39 12.23 17.07
C THR A 176 15.21 12.31 15.77
N PRO A 177 15.99 13.39 15.54
CA PRO A 177 16.84 13.47 14.34
C PRO A 177 17.82 12.29 14.26
N GLN A 178 18.42 11.92 15.40
CA GLN A 178 19.34 10.79 15.46
C GLN A 178 18.65 9.46 15.17
N GLN A 179 17.44 9.24 15.71
CA GLN A 179 16.69 8.02 15.41
C GLN A 179 16.29 7.95 13.94
N LEU A 180 15.90 9.06 13.30
CA LEU A 180 15.56 9.06 11.88
C LEU A 180 16.75 8.58 11.01
N ILE A 181 17.97 9.02 11.35
CA ILE A 181 19.21 8.65 10.64
C ILE A 181 19.61 7.19 10.92
N ASN A 182 19.46 6.73 12.17
CA ASN A 182 19.95 5.40 12.57
C ASN A 182 18.93 4.28 12.34
N SER A 183 17.64 4.61 12.20
CA SER A 183 16.60 3.60 12.13
C SER A 183 16.64 2.84 10.81
N ARG A 184 16.22 1.57 10.86
CA ARG A 184 16.01 0.72 9.69
C ARG A 184 14.54 0.37 9.54
N LEU A 185 14.03 0.43 8.32
CA LEU A 185 12.75 -0.15 7.95
C LEU A 185 12.96 -1.61 7.58
N VAL A 186 12.28 -2.52 8.27
CA VAL A 186 12.32 -3.97 8.00
C VAL A 186 11.01 -4.39 7.35
N VAL A 187 11.11 -5.07 6.20
CA VAL A 187 9.97 -5.61 5.46
C VAL A 187 10.20 -7.11 5.25
N ASP A 188 9.34 -7.91 5.87
CA ASP A 188 9.39 -9.38 5.78
C ASP A 188 8.18 -9.90 5.02
N SER A 189 8.38 -10.87 4.13
CA SER A 189 7.30 -11.60 3.46
C SER A 189 7.45 -13.10 3.64
N TYR A 190 6.34 -13.76 3.93
CA TYR A 190 6.26 -15.21 4.13
C TYR A 190 5.25 -15.79 3.15
N ILE A 191 5.71 -16.73 2.33
CA ILE A 191 4.95 -17.31 1.23
C ILE A 191 5.21 -18.81 1.18
N THR A 192 4.16 -19.60 0.96
CA THR A 192 4.27 -21.03 0.69
C THR A 192 4.03 -21.29 -0.81
N PRO A 193 4.49 -22.43 -1.36
CA PRO A 193 4.24 -22.78 -2.77
C PRO A 193 2.76 -22.84 -3.17
N GLU A 194 1.85 -22.97 -2.19
CA GLU A 194 0.40 -22.94 -2.39
C GLU A 194 -0.06 -21.61 -2.99
N PHE A 195 0.49 -20.49 -2.51
CA PHE A 195 0.11 -19.13 -2.90
C PHE A 195 0.95 -18.57 -4.06
N GLY A 196 1.81 -19.40 -4.66
CA GLY A 196 2.58 -19.03 -5.85
C GLY A 196 3.80 -18.16 -5.54
N ASN A 197 4.20 -17.36 -6.52
CA ASN A 197 5.43 -16.57 -6.44
C ASN A 197 5.13 -15.11 -6.13
N LEU A 198 6.04 -14.45 -5.43
CA LEU A 198 5.99 -13.02 -5.18
C LEU A 198 6.04 -12.24 -6.51
N THR A 199 5.09 -11.33 -6.70
CA THR A 199 4.96 -10.52 -7.92
C THR A 199 4.96 -9.02 -7.66
N GLN A 200 4.66 -8.60 -6.44
CA GLN A 200 4.64 -7.19 -6.06
C GLN A 200 4.86 -7.04 -4.55
N ILE A 201 5.65 -6.06 -4.16
CA ILE A 201 5.70 -5.50 -2.80
C ILE A 201 5.63 -3.99 -2.95
N THR A 202 4.65 -3.36 -2.29
CA THR A 202 4.44 -1.92 -2.36
C THR A 202 4.47 -1.34 -0.95
N LEU A 203 5.30 -0.31 -0.76
CA LEU A 203 5.24 0.57 0.40
C LEU A 203 4.34 1.76 0.05
N THR A 204 3.29 1.97 0.83
CA THR A 204 2.37 3.11 0.67
C THR A 204 2.63 4.11 1.79
N GLY A 205 2.88 5.37 1.43
CA GLY A 205 3.02 6.49 2.36
C GLY A 205 1.81 7.41 2.26
N ILE A 206 1.25 7.82 3.39
CA ILE A 206 0.04 8.66 3.42
C ILE A 206 0.27 9.85 4.34
N THR A 207 0.05 11.04 3.81
CA THR A 207 0.05 12.32 4.53
C THR A 207 -1.38 12.82 4.70
N GLU A 208 -1.57 14.00 5.30
CA GLU A 208 -2.90 14.60 5.42
C GLU A 208 -3.52 15.03 4.08
N ASP A 209 -2.71 15.16 3.03
CA ASP A 209 -3.14 15.68 1.72
C ASP A 209 -2.95 14.68 0.57
N SER A 210 -1.96 13.76 0.67
CA SER A 210 -1.53 12.94 -0.46
C SER A 210 -1.22 11.50 -0.07
N ILE A 211 -1.27 10.62 -1.08
CA ILE A 211 -0.88 9.21 -0.99
C ILE A 211 0.25 8.98 -1.98
N PHE A 212 1.27 8.25 -1.55
CA PHE A 212 2.48 7.94 -2.28
C PHE A 212 2.69 6.44 -2.27
N THR A 213 3.27 5.90 -3.34
CA THR A 213 3.62 4.48 -3.43
C THR A 213 5.06 4.33 -3.90
N LEU A 214 5.72 3.30 -3.38
CA LEU A 214 7.06 2.87 -3.78
C LEU A 214 7.05 1.36 -3.93
N GLU A 215 7.37 0.87 -5.13
CA GLU A 215 7.59 -0.55 -5.36
C GLU A 215 8.94 -0.97 -4.78
N LEU A 216 8.92 -2.03 -3.97
CA LEU A 216 10.11 -2.60 -3.35
C LEU A 216 10.59 -3.83 -4.12
N PRO A 217 11.89 -4.19 -4.01
CA PRO A 217 12.40 -5.45 -4.53
C PRO A 217 11.58 -6.67 -4.09
N LEU A 218 11.51 -7.68 -4.95
CA LEU A 218 10.77 -8.91 -4.69
C LEU A 218 11.60 -9.92 -3.90
N VAL A 219 12.04 -9.52 -2.70
CA VAL A 219 12.88 -10.32 -1.79
C VAL A 219 12.15 -10.53 -0.46
N ALA A 220 12.33 -11.72 0.13
CA ALA A 220 11.59 -12.12 1.31
C ALA A 220 11.91 -11.31 2.57
N HIS A 221 13.17 -10.93 2.76
CA HIS A 221 13.62 -10.10 3.88
C HIS A 221 14.36 -8.90 3.31
N GLN A 222 13.93 -7.70 3.71
CA GLN A 222 14.48 -6.45 3.21
C GLN A 222 14.67 -5.48 4.36
N VAL A 223 15.85 -4.86 4.39
CA VAL A 223 16.21 -3.84 5.37
C VAL A 223 16.64 -2.59 4.62
N PHE A 224 16.02 -1.47 4.96
CA PHE A 224 16.31 -0.17 4.35
C PHE A 224 16.72 0.84 5.41
N ASP A 225 17.60 1.76 5.05
CA ASP A 225 17.75 3.00 5.79
C ASP A 225 16.42 3.77 5.83
N LEU A 226 15.92 4.06 7.03
CA LEU A 226 14.59 4.64 7.19
C LEU A 226 14.50 6.02 6.53
N GLN A 227 15.50 6.88 6.75
CA GLN A 227 15.50 8.21 6.14
C GLN A 227 15.50 8.14 4.61
N SER A 228 16.33 7.27 4.05
CA SER A 228 16.46 7.10 2.60
C SER A 228 15.19 6.55 1.97
N VAL A 229 14.58 5.51 2.56
CA VAL A 229 13.34 4.93 2.00
C VAL A 229 12.16 5.90 2.12
N LEU A 230 12.07 6.67 3.21
CA LEU A 230 11.07 7.72 3.38
C LEU A 230 11.31 8.87 2.38
N GLY A 231 12.57 9.26 2.15
CA GLY A 231 12.93 10.25 1.13
C GLY A 231 12.58 9.78 -0.28
N ASN A 232 12.77 8.50 -0.58
CA ASN A 232 12.35 7.91 -1.85
C ASN A 232 10.82 7.89 -1.99
N LEU A 233 10.11 7.54 -0.93
CA LEU A 233 8.65 7.46 -0.91
C LEU A 233 7.97 8.83 -1.03
N PHE A 234 8.34 9.79 -0.19
CA PHE A 234 7.68 11.09 -0.08
C PHE A 234 8.35 12.21 -0.89
N GLY A 235 9.64 12.06 -1.22
CA GLY A 235 10.49 13.11 -1.76
C GLY A 235 10.91 14.15 -0.73
N TYR A 236 9.95 14.76 -0.05
CA TYR A 236 10.18 15.53 1.16
C TYR A 236 9.50 14.82 2.32
N ILE A 237 10.28 14.34 3.28
CA ILE A 237 9.75 13.68 4.46
C ILE A 237 8.95 14.74 5.26
N PRO A 238 7.64 14.55 5.51
CA PRO A 238 6.84 15.53 6.22
C PRO A 238 7.45 15.82 7.58
N ASP A 239 7.77 17.08 7.86
CA ASP A 239 8.48 17.50 9.06
C ASP A 239 7.51 17.95 10.15
N ASN A 240 7.73 17.52 11.39
CA ASN A 240 6.90 17.87 12.54
C ASN A 240 5.38 17.54 12.38
N HIS A 241 5.02 16.72 11.40
CA HIS A 241 3.67 16.23 11.14
C HIS A 241 3.66 14.71 11.21
N TYR A 242 2.56 14.15 11.70
CA TYR A 242 2.31 12.72 11.52
C TYR A 242 2.01 12.45 10.06
N PHE A 243 2.66 11.43 9.55
CA PHE A 243 2.29 10.68 8.35
C PHE A 243 2.24 9.20 8.72
N MET A 244 1.92 8.34 7.78
CA MET A 244 1.95 6.91 8.02
C MET A 244 2.48 6.13 6.82
N ILE A 245 2.98 4.93 7.10
CA ILE A 245 3.42 3.97 6.09
C ILE A 245 2.73 2.63 6.30
N ARG A 246 2.37 1.94 5.22
CA ARG A 246 1.91 0.55 5.23
C ARG A 246 2.55 -0.24 4.10
N ALA A 247 2.63 -1.55 4.26
CA ALA A 247 3.12 -2.44 3.22
C ALA A 247 2.00 -3.32 2.68
N SER A 248 2.05 -3.61 1.39
CA SER A 248 1.18 -4.60 0.74
C SER A 248 2.01 -5.52 -0.15
N LEU A 249 1.59 -6.76 -0.29
CA LEU A 249 2.21 -7.75 -1.16
C LEU A 249 1.17 -8.37 -2.10
N ARG A 250 1.61 -8.80 -3.28
CA ARG A 250 0.84 -9.65 -4.19
C ARG A 250 1.66 -10.85 -4.64
N THR A 251 1.08 -12.04 -4.56
CA THR A 251 1.61 -13.25 -5.21
C THR A 251 0.72 -13.70 -6.35
N THR A 252 1.28 -14.49 -7.28
CA THR A 252 0.52 -15.12 -8.37
C THR A 252 0.86 -16.59 -8.45
N LYS A 253 -0.17 -17.43 -8.45
CA LYS A 253 -0.05 -18.88 -8.68
C LYS A 253 -0.57 -19.20 -10.07
N ASN A 254 0.29 -19.73 -10.94
CA ASN A 254 -0.11 -20.31 -12.21
C ASN A 254 -0.43 -21.80 -12.01
N TYR A 255 -1.61 -22.24 -12.44
CA TYR A 255 -2.04 -23.64 -12.28
C TYR A 255 -1.65 -24.54 -13.45
N GLY A 256 -1.38 -23.97 -14.63
CA GLY A 256 -0.92 -24.74 -15.80
C GLY A 256 -1.86 -25.89 -16.15
N ILE A 257 -1.33 -27.12 -16.12
CA ILE A 257 -2.12 -28.35 -16.40
C ILE A 257 -3.26 -28.59 -15.41
N LEU A 258 -3.19 -28.00 -14.21
CA LEU A 258 -4.22 -28.13 -13.17
C LEU A 258 -5.34 -27.09 -13.33
N SER A 259 -5.29 -26.25 -14.36
CA SER A 259 -6.28 -25.18 -14.58
C SER A 259 -7.71 -25.68 -14.70
N THR A 260 -7.92 -26.90 -15.19
CA THR A 260 -9.24 -27.55 -15.26
C THR A 260 -9.77 -27.94 -13.87
N ILE A 261 -8.88 -28.35 -12.95
CA ILE A 261 -9.23 -28.73 -11.57
C ILE A 261 -9.54 -27.47 -10.75
N TYR A 262 -8.68 -26.45 -10.84
CA TYR A 262 -8.88 -25.18 -10.13
C TYR A 262 -9.88 -24.24 -10.82
N ARG A 263 -10.39 -24.64 -11.99
CA ARG A 263 -11.34 -23.87 -12.82
C ARG A 263 -10.84 -22.48 -13.22
N ARG A 264 -9.52 -22.29 -13.26
CA ARG A 264 -8.85 -21.04 -13.63
C ARG A 264 -7.39 -21.27 -14.03
N PRO A 265 -6.83 -20.45 -14.92
CA PRO A 265 -5.42 -20.59 -15.34
C PRO A 265 -4.44 -20.13 -14.25
N TYR A 266 -4.82 -19.13 -13.45
CA TYR A 266 -4.02 -18.58 -12.36
C TYR A 266 -4.92 -18.02 -11.25
N ASP A 267 -4.33 -17.74 -10.09
CA ASP A 267 -4.95 -16.98 -8.99
C ASP A 267 -3.96 -15.97 -8.41
N ARG A 268 -4.48 -14.93 -7.76
CA ARG A 268 -3.71 -13.88 -7.10
C ARG A 268 -4.08 -13.81 -5.63
N PHE A 269 -3.06 -13.66 -4.79
CA PHE A 269 -3.20 -13.55 -3.35
C PHE A 269 -2.53 -12.27 -2.86
N PHE A 270 -3.03 -11.74 -1.77
CA PHE A 270 -2.74 -10.42 -1.27
C PHE A 270 -2.58 -10.44 0.24
N SER A 271 -1.73 -9.54 0.72
CA SER A 271 -1.67 -9.21 2.14
C SER A 271 -1.29 -7.76 2.32
N ILE A 272 -1.83 -7.16 3.38
CA ILE A 272 -1.65 -5.75 3.69
C ILE A 272 -1.52 -5.57 5.20
N THR A 273 -0.62 -4.68 5.60
CA THR A 273 -0.45 -4.33 7.01
C THR A 273 -1.41 -3.21 7.42
N ASN A 274 -1.77 -3.16 8.70
CA ASN A 274 -2.11 -1.87 9.30
C ASN A 274 -0.89 -0.93 9.27
N PRO A 275 -1.10 0.39 9.28
CA PRO A 275 0.01 1.32 9.11
C PRO A 275 0.82 1.54 10.38
N ILE A 276 2.05 2.04 10.24
CA ILE A 276 2.85 2.65 11.29
C ILE A 276 2.73 4.17 11.13
N TRP A 277 2.40 4.87 12.21
CA TRP A 277 2.33 6.33 12.20
C TRP A 277 3.64 6.92 12.72
N ILE A 278 4.21 7.84 11.96
CA ILE A 278 5.52 8.41 12.25
C ILE A 278 5.38 9.92 12.22
N LYS A 279 5.93 10.57 13.25
CA LYS A 279 6.22 11.99 13.23
C LYS A 279 7.73 12.16 13.32
N THR A 280 8.31 12.79 12.32
CA THR A 280 9.73 13.13 12.29
C THR A 280 9.95 14.51 12.91
N PRO A 281 11.16 14.81 13.39
CA PRO A 281 11.45 16.12 13.95
C PRO A 281 11.41 17.18 12.85
N MET A 282 11.23 18.44 13.23
CA MET A 282 11.61 19.53 12.35
C MET A 282 13.12 19.45 12.17
N LEU A 283 13.58 19.10 10.98
CA LEU A 283 14.99 19.21 10.63
C LEU A 283 15.29 20.70 10.48
N THR A 284 15.65 21.36 11.59
CA THR A 284 16.34 22.65 11.50
C THR A 284 17.63 22.38 10.75
N SER A 285 17.77 22.96 9.55
CA SER A 285 18.95 22.85 8.69
C SER A 285 20.24 22.97 9.52
N ALA A 286 20.88 21.84 9.80
CA ALA A 286 22.29 21.81 10.08
C ALA A 286 22.97 21.84 8.71
N ASP A 287 23.49 23.01 8.35
CA ASP A 287 24.22 23.36 7.13
C ASP A 287 23.68 22.79 5.79
N ASP A 288 23.00 23.67 5.05
CA ASP A 288 22.48 23.57 3.68
C ASP A 288 23.56 23.32 2.58
N ASN A 289 24.60 22.54 2.86
CA ASN A 289 25.69 22.24 1.92
C ASN A 289 25.71 20.78 1.42
N THR A 290 24.74 19.94 1.79
CA THR A 290 24.65 18.60 1.21
C THR A 290 23.91 18.65 -0.13
N ILE A 291 24.70 18.63 -1.21
CA ILE A 291 24.24 18.34 -2.56
C ILE A 291 23.70 16.89 -2.53
N PRO A 292 22.42 16.61 -2.90
CA PRO A 292 21.93 15.24 -3.02
C PRO A 292 22.81 14.46 -4.00
N GLU A 293 23.15 13.23 -3.65
CA GLU A 293 23.99 12.35 -4.47
C GLU A 293 23.45 12.17 -5.90
N GLU A 294 22.13 12.25 -6.08
CA GLU A 294 21.50 12.27 -7.39
C GLU A 294 20.23 13.14 -7.45
N ILE A 295 20.08 13.88 -8.55
CA ILE A 295 18.87 14.63 -8.89
C ILE A 295 17.95 13.80 -9.78
N ILE A 296 16.75 13.55 -9.28
CA ILE A 296 15.71 12.68 -9.80
C ILE A 296 14.49 13.53 -10.16
N THR A 297 14.01 13.38 -11.39
CA THR A 297 12.74 13.95 -11.89
C THR A 297 11.66 12.88 -11.86
N ARG A 298 10.46 13.20 -11.35
CA ARG A 298 9.32 12.28 -11.29
C ARG A 298 7.96 12.96 -11.47
N PRO A 299 7.01 12.34 -12.18
CA PRO A 299 7.21 11.17 -13.05
C PRO A 299 8.11 11.52 -14.24
N ASN A 300 8.78 10.52 -14.82
CA ASN A 300 9.52 10.66 -16.08
C ASN A 300 9.49 9.30 -16.80
N PRO A 301 8.71 9.11 -17.88
CA PRO A 301 7.95 10.12 -18.62
C PRO A 301 6.85 10.83 -17.81
N VAL A 302 6.59 12.09 -18.15
CA VAL A 302 5.60 12.96 -17.50
C VAL A 302 4.43 13.25 -18.45
N TYR A 303 3.20 13.20 -17.92
CA TYR A 303 1.98 13.57 -18.64
C TYR A 303 1.54 15.00 -18.34
N ASP A 304 1.51 15.42 -17.08
CA ASP A 304 0.98 16.73 -16.68
C ASP A 304 1.99 17.60 -15.96
N ARG A 305 2.56 17.13 -14.84
CA ARG A 305 3.53 17.86 -14.04
C ARG A 305 4.61 16.92 -13.54
N PHE A 306 5.82 17.45 -13.37
CA PHE A 306 6.90 16.70 -12.73
C PHE A 306 7.54 17.48 -11.58
N LEU A 307 8.09 16.74 -10.64
CA LEU A 307 8.76 17.16 -9.44
C LEU A 307 10.24 16.75 -9.50
N VAL A 308 11.08 17.54 -8.86
CA VAL A 308 12.53 17.31 -8.75
C VAL A 308 12.99 17.47 -7.31
N ASN A 309 13.85 16.56 -6.84
CA ASN A 309 14.50 16.65 -5.52
C ASN A 309 15.72 17.60 -5.61
N LEU A 310 15.51 18.89 -5.39
CA LEU A 310 16.58 19.90 -5.43
C LEU A 310 17.18 20.12 -4.01
N PRO A 311 18.52 20.30 -3.89
CA PRO A 311 19.19 20.56 -2.60
C PRO A 311 18.73 21.85 -1.93
N GLY A 312 18.89 21.89 -0.60
CA GLY A 312 18.53 22.94 0.37
C GLY A 312 18.95 24.38 0.07
N ASN A 313 18.38 24.98 -0.97
CA ASN A 313 18.27 26.44 -1.09
C ASN A 313 16.91 26.72 -1.73
N LYS A 314 16.06 27.48 -1.04
CA LYS A 314 14.78 27.93 -1.60
C LYS A 314 15.06 28.94 -2.74
N ASN A 315 14.17 29.02 -3.73
CA ASN A 315 14.20 29.92 -4.90
C ASN A 315 14.91 29.40 -6.17
N TYR A 316 14.80 28.11 -6.48
CA TYR A 316 15.18 27.65 -7.83
C TYR A 316 14.24 28.25 -8.89
N TYR A 317 14.80 28.62 -10.03
CA TYR A 317 14.09 28.81 -11.29
C TYR A 317 14.26 27.57 -12.14
N VAL A 318 13.17 27.14 -12.80
CA VAL A 318 13.23 26.09 -13.82
C VAL A 318 13.19 26.73 -15.21
N LYS A 319 14.03 26.23 -16.10
CA LYS A 319 14.02 26.51 -17.54
C LYS A 319 13.91 25.20 -18.30
N ILE A 320 12.92 25.07 -19.20
CA ILE A 320 12.79 23.91 -20.08
C ILE A 320 13.20 24.29 -21.49
N PHE A 321 14.12 23.52 -22.06
CA PHE A 321 14.58 23.67 -23.43
C PHE A 321 14.17 22.47 -24.28
N ASP A 322 13.84 22.70 -25.55
CA ASP A 322 13.77 21.61 -26.54
C ASP A 322 15.17 21.11 -26.94
N MET A 323 15.21 20.04 -27.73
CA MET A 323 16.46 19.44 -28.20
C MET A 323 17.28 20.34 -29.14
N ASN A 324 16.70 21.43 -29.66
CA ASN A 324 17.38 22.44 -30.45
C ASN A 324 17.89 23.61 -29.59
N GLY A 325 17.70 23.55 -28.27
CA GLY A 325 18.13 24.57 -27.32
C GLY A 325 17.20 25.78 -27.23
N ARG A 326 15.98 25.73 -27.80
CA ARG A 326 15.00 26.80 -27.67
C ARG A 326 14.32 26.72 -26.30
N LEU A 327 14.29 27.84 -25.59
CA LEU A 327 13.58 27.98 -24.31
C LEU A 327 12.06 27.93 -24.53
N LEU A 328 11.38 27.03 -23.83
CA LEU A 328 9.92 26.84 -23.93
C LEU A 328 9.16 27.23 -22.67
N LEU A 329 9.80 27.13 -21.50
CA LEU A 329 9.19 27.46 -20.21
C LEU A 329 10.27 28.01 -19.29
N GLU A 330 9.94 29.09 -18.57
CA GLU A 330 10.77 29.67 -17.51
C GLU A 330 9.85 30.14 -16.38
N GLU A 331 9.99 29.56 -15.19
CA GLU A 331 9.19 29.94 -14.03
C GLU A 331 9.92 29.64 -12.71
N PRO A 332 9.54 30.30 -11.59
CA PRO A 332 9.98 29.90 -10.27
C PRO A 332 9.55 28.47 -9.98
N TYR A 333 10.50 27.62 -9.58
CA TYR A 333 10.20 26.27 -9.15
C TYR A 333 9.48 26.30 -7.80
N SER A 334 8.35 25.60 -7.71
CA SER A 334 7.54 25.49 -6.50
C SER A 334 7.30 24.03 -6.14
N ASN A 335 6.86 23.78 -4.91
CA ASN A 335 6.50 22.45 -4.44
C ASN A 335 5.31 21.82 -5.19
N ALA A 336 4.62 22.60 -6.02
CA ALA A 336 3.56 22.07 -6.89
C ALA A 336 4.12 21.38 -8.15
N GLY A 337 5.43 21.46 -8.40
CA GLY A 337 6.07 20.91 -9.59
C GLY A 337 5.95 21.81 -10.82
N VAL A 338 6.48 21.35 -11.94
CA VAL A 338 6.54 22.08 -13.22
C VAL A 338 5.44 21.56 -14.14
N ASP A 339 4.57 22.44 -14.64
CA ASP A 339 3.48 22.08 -15.54
C ASP A 339 3.95 21.98 -16.99
N VAL A 340 3.79 20.80 -17.59
CA VAL A 340 4.22 20.49 -18.96
C VAL A 340 3.05 20.20 -19.90
N ARG A 341 1.79 20.38 -19.48
CA ARG A 341 0.60 20.09 -20.32
C ARG A 341 0.53 20.85 -21.64
N LYS A 342 1.27 21.96 -21.74
CA LYS A 342 1.35 22.79 -22.95
C LYS A 342 2.51 22.42 -23.87
N LEU A 343 3.38 21.49 -23.46
CA LEU A 343 4.53 21.04 -24.25
C LEU A 343 4.11 19.82 -25.09
N PRO A 344 4.43 19.75 -26.39
CA PRO A 344 4.17 18.54 -27.17
C PRO A 344 4.87 17.29 -26.60
N SER A 345 4.37 16.09 -26.93
CA SER A 345 5.08 14.84 -26.62
C SER A 345 6.48 14.87 -27.23
N GLY A 346 7.51 14.59 -26.43
CA GLY A 346 8.88 14.75 -26.87
C GLY A 346 9.89 14.76 -25.74
N LEU A 347 11.14 15.02 -26.12
CA LEU A 347 12.27 15.05 -25.21
C LEU A 347 12.73 16.47 -24.92
N TYR A 348 12.96 16.77 -23.64
CA TYR A 348 13.34 18.11 -23.20
C TYR A 348 14.46 18.06 -22.16
N LEU A 349 15.14 19.20 -22.01
CA LEU A 349 16.13 19.44 -20.98
C LEU A 349 15.58 20.45 -19.97
N ALA A 350 15.35 20.02 -18.74
CA ALA A 350 15.00 20.89 -17.63
C ALA A 350 16.26 21.33 -16.88
N THR A 351 16.45 22.64 -16.74
CA THR A 351 17.55 23.23 -15.99
C THR A 351 17.01 23.94 -14.75
N PHE A 352 17.52 23.60 -13.57
CA PHE A 352 17.15 24.19 -12.29
C PHE A 352 18.30 25.04 -11.78
N ILE A 353 18.06 26.33 -11.56
CA ILE A 353 19.10 27.31 -11.25
C ILE A 353 18.71 28.09 -10.02
N ASN A 354 19.65 28.27 -9.09
CA ASN A 354 19.58 29.32 -8.09
C ASN A 354 20.94 30.03 -8.00
N ASP A 355 21.11 30.92 -7.02
CA ASP A 355 22.34 31.72 -6.88
C ASP A 355 23.61 30.89 -6.64
N LYS A 356 23.49 29.61 -6.27
CA LYS A 356 24.62 28.75 -5.89
C LYS A 356 24.81 27.54 -6.78
N ASN A 357 23.73 27.02 -7.39
CA ASN A 357 23.70 25.72 -8.02
C ASN A 357 22.98 25.76 -9.37
N ILE A 358 23.46 24.93 -10.31
CA ILE A 358 22.82 24.67 -11.59
C ILE A 358 22.71 23.16 -11.79
N PHE A 359 21.50 22.68 -12.02
CA PHE A 359 21.21 21.27 -12.26
C PHE A 359 20.49 21.07 -13.58
N ARG A 360 20.77 19.96 -14.25
CA ARG A 360 20.17 19.63 -15.55
C ARG A 360 19.63 18.21 -15.50
N LYS A 361 18.38 18.02 -15.92
CA LYS A 361 17.79 16.69 -16.06
C LYS A 361 16.99 16.59 -17.34
N LYS A 362 17.11 15.42 -17.96
CA LYS A 362 16.36 15.03 -19.15
C LYS A 362 14.95 14.62 -18.74
N ILE A 363 13.94 15.20 -19.37
CA ILE A 363 12.53 14.85 -19.15
C ILE A 363 11.89 14.40 -20.47
N ILE A 364 10.98 13.43 -20.38
CA ILE A 364 10.21 12.90 -21.50
C ILE A 364 8.75 13.29 -21.26
N VAL A 365 8.17 14.14 -22.11
CA VAL A 365 6.72 14.44 -22.07
C VAL A 365 6.00 13.45 -22.96
N SER A 366 4.94 12.83 -22.45
CA SER A 366 4.15 11.84 -23.20
C SER A 366 2.67 12.10 -22.96
N HIS A 367 2.03 12.85 -23.87
CA HIS A 367 0.58 12.99 -23.96
C HIS A 367 -0.08 11.89 -24.77
#